data_AF-A0A0L0D2Z5-F1
#
_entry.id   AF-A0A0L0D2Z5-F1
#
_cell.length_a   1.000
_cell.length_b   1.000
_cell.length_c   1.000
_cell.angle_alpha   90.00
_cell.angle_beta   90.00
_cell.angle_gamma   90.00
#
_symmetry.space_group_name_H-M   'P 1'
#
loop_
_entity.id
_entity.type
_entity.pdbx_description
1 polymer ?
#
loop_
_entity_poly.entity_id
_entity_poly.type
_entity_poly.pdbx_seq_one_letter_code
_entity_poly.pdbx_strand_id
1 'polypeptide(L)'
;MFVFDDDNKVCGIKSSDGEIAYCDKVICDPSYVMHLKNKIKKIGQVIRCICILSNPIPETNQTNSCQIIIPQNQLNRKSDIYINLVSFQHGVTLKGKYIAIVSATVETNNPIKEIEKPLELLGTIEEKFVKISDLYVSTSKKPADNIFVTSSYDATSHFETATNDLLQIWENLWGQKLNFDDLNTNADGEAPDFN
;
A
#
# COMPACT_ATOMS: atom_id res chain seq x y z
N MET A 1 -14.11 16.98 -5.29
CA MET A 1 -13.93 17.78 -4.05
C MET A 1 -14.99 17.36 -3.07
N PHE A 2 -14.67 17.27 -1.78
CA PHE A 2 -15.68 16.95 -0.77
C PHE A 2 -16.64 18.12 -0.56
N VAL A 3 -17.91 17.77 -0.36
CA VAL A 3 -18.99 18.67 0.02
C VAL A 3 -19.29 18.41 1.49
N PHE A 4 -19.38 19.47 2.27
CA PHE A 4 -19.63 19.40 3.70
C PHE A 4 -20.98 20.02 4.05
N ASP A 5 -21.64 19.50 5.08
CA ASP A 5 -22.83 20.08 5.69
C ASP A 5 -22.47 21.19 6.71
N ASP A 6 -23.50 21.74 7.35
CA ASP A 6 -23.36 22.81 8.36
C ASP A 6 -22.61 22.34 9.62
N ASP A 7 -22.56 21.03 9.88
CA ASP A 7 -21.82 20.41 10.99
C ASP A 7 -20.36 20.09 10.63
N ASN A 8 -19.91 20.46 9.42
CA ASN A 8 -18.61 20.11 8.84
C ASN A 8 -18.39 18.60 8.65
N LYS A 9 -19.45 17.82 8.42
CA LYS A 9 -19.36 16.42 8.01
C LYS A 9 -19.49 16.30 6.51
N VAL A 10 -18.83 15.30 5.93
CA VAL A 10 -18.96 15.03 4.50
C VAL A 10 -20.40 14.60 4.19
N CYS A 11 -20.98 15.21 3.16
CA CYS A 11 -22.33 14.89 2.66
C CYS A 11 -22.34 14.56 1.17
N GLY A 12 -21.20 14.67 0.48
CA GLY A 12 -21.07 14.27 -0.92
C GLY A 12 -19.70 14.53 -1.52
N ILE A 13 -19.55 14.10 -2.77
CA ILE A 13 -18.35 14.31 -3.59
C ILE A 13 -18.78 15.01 -4.88
N LYS A 14 -18.19 16.17 -5.13
CA LYS A 14 -18.36 16.92 -6.38
C LYS A 14 -17.30 16.54 -7.41
N SER A 15 -17.70 16.09 -8.58
CA SER A 15 -16.82 15.82 -9.72
C SER A 15 -16.40 17.12 -10.43
N SER A 16 -15.43 17.01 -11.36
CA SER A 16 -14.89 18.17 -12.08
C SER A 16 -15.87 18.84 -13.04
N ASP A 17 -16.85 18.09 -13.55
CA ASP A 17 -17.96 18.57 -14.38
C ASP A 17 -19.09 19.21 -13.56
N GLY A 18 -19.02 19.10 -12.23
CA GLY A 18 -19.88 19.80 -11.29
C GLY A 18 -21.04 18.99 -10.73
N GLU A 19 -21.22 17.74 -11.15
CA GLU A 19 -22.18 16.82 -10.55
C GLU A 19 -21.77 16.44 -9.12
N ILE A 20 -22.76 16.12 -8.28
CA ILE A 20 -22.56 15.75 -6.87
C ILE A 20 -23.17 14.38 -6.63
N ALA A 21 -22.34 13.44 -6.19
CA ALA A 21 -22.78 12.18 -5.61
C ALA A 21 -22.89 12.36 -4.09
N TYR A 22 -24.08 12.19 -3.53
CA TYR A 22 -24.33 12.35 -2.09
C TYR A 22 -23.99 11.07 -1.32
N CYS A 23 -23.43 11.23 -0.12
CA CYS A 23 -23.03 10.12 0.76
C CYS A 23 -22.81 10.61 2.20
N ASP A 24 -23.06 9.75 3.19
CA ASP A 24 -22.87 10.08 4.61
C ASP A 24 -21.43 9.88 5.12
N LYS A 25 -20.64 9.08 4.38
CA LYS A 25 -19.28 8.67 4.73
C LYS A 25 -18.44 8.56 3.47
N VAL A 26 -17.15 8.87 3.58
CA VAL A 26 -16.18 8.70 2.50
C VAL A 26 -15.00 7.87 2.99
N ILE A 27 -14.56 6.91 2.18
CA ILE A 27 -13.30 6.19 2.36
C ILE A 27 -12.38 6.59 1.21
N CYS A 28 -11.15 7.02 1.51
CA CYS A 28 -10.19 7.40 0.48
C CYS A 28 -8.74 7.12 0.92
N ASP A 29 -7.82 7.12 -0.04
CA ASP A 29 -6.39 7.12 0.27
C ASP A 29 -5.87 8.54 0.59
N PRO A 30 -4.65 8.69 1.15
CA PRO A 30 -4.09 9.97 1.56
C PRO A 30 -4.06 11.05 0.47
N SER A 31 -3.95 10.67 -0.81
CA SER A 31 -3.85 11.63 -1.92
C SER A 31 -5.05 12.57 -2.02
N TYR A 32 -6.25 12.10 -1.66
CA TYR A 32 -7.49 12.88 -1.69
C TYR A 32 -7.58 13.92 -0.58
N VAL A 33 -6.77 13.81 0.48
CA VAL A 33 -6.86 14.67 1.68
C VAL A 33 -5.60 15.49 1.93
N MET A 34 -4.59 15.43 1.06
CA MET A 34 -3.34 16.18 1.23
C MET A 34 -3.54 17.70 1.34
N HIS A 35 -4.60 18.22 0.73
CA HIS A 35 -4.96 19.64 0.77
C HIS A 35 -5.73 20.03 2.04
N LEU A 36 -6.18 19.05 2.83
CA LEU A 36 -6.94 19.25 4.06
C LEU A 36 -6.00 19.24 5.26
N LYS A 37 -6.20 20.20 6.17
CA LYS A 37 -5.36 20.32 7.36
C LYS A 37 -5.62 19.18 8.34
N ASN A 38 -4.55 18.68 8.95
CA ASN A 38 -4.58 17.71 10.04
C ASN A 38 -5.35 16.41 9.74
N LYS A 39 -5.52 16.00 8.48
CA LYS A 39 -6.14 14.70 8.13
C LYS A 39 -5.15 13.55 8.11
N ILE A 40 -3.94 13.83 7.66
CA ILE A 40 -2.88 12.84 7.54
C ILE A 40 -1.60 13.33 8.18
N LYS A 41 -0.77 12.38 8.61
CA LYS A 41 0.58 12.62 9.12
C LYS A 41 1.56 11.81 8.30
N LYS A 42 2.62 12.45 7.81
CA LYS A 42 3.78 11.74 7.24
C LYS A 42 4.52 11.01 8.35
N ILE A 43 4.71 9.70 8.19
CA ILE A 43 5.38 8.84 9.18
C ILE A 43 6.72 8.30 8.70
N GLY A 44 7.06 8.49 7.43
CA GLY A 44 8.31 8.03 6.85
C GLY A 44 8.30 8.11 5.34
N GLN A 45 9.23 7.39 4.74
CA GLN A 45 9.30 7.19 3.30
C GLN A 45 9.69 5.74 3.01
N VAL A 46 9.33 5.27 1.83
CA VAL A 46 9.72 3.96 1.31
C VAL A 46 10.42 4.16 -0.03
N ILE A 47 11.53 3.47 -0.24
CA ILE A 47 12.15 3.32 -1.55
C ILE A 47 11.69 2.00 -2.16
N ARG A 48 11.29 2.05 -3.44
CA ARG A 48 11.04 0.88 -4.27
C ARG A 48 11.89 0.97 -5.54
N CYS A 49 12.66 -0.07 -5.82
CA CYS A 49 13.44 -0.22 -7.04
C CYS A 49 12.90 -1.41 -7.82
N ILE A 50 12.23 -1.13 -8.94
CA ILE A 50 11.69 -2.12 -9.85
C ILE A 50 12.77 -2.44 -10.87
N CYS A 51 13.21 -3.69 -10.94
CA CYS A 51 14.28 -4.16 -11.81
C CYS A 51 13.74 -5.17 -12.82
N ILE A 52 14.03 -4.96 -14.10
CA ILE A 52 13.75 -5.92 -15.17
C ILE A 52 14.96 -6.83 -15.33
N LEU A 53 14.74 -8.14 -15.28
CA LEU A 53 15.78 -9.15 -15.43
C LEU A 53 15.46 -10.08 -16.62
N SER A 54 16.52 -10.63 -17.23
CA SER A 54 16.43 -11.72 -18.22
C SER A 54 16.68 -13.11 -17.63
N ASN A 55 17.10 -13.19 -16.38
CA ASN A 55 17.43 -14.44 -15.70
C ASN A 55 16.77 -14.46 -14.32
N PRO A 56 16.47 -15.65 -13.76
CA PRO A 56 16.15 -15.78 -12.35
C PRO A 56 17.24 -15.18 -11.46
N ILE A 57 16.86 -14.80 -10.24
CA ILE A 57 17.83 -14.35 -9.23
C ILE A 57 18.82 -15.50 -8.94
N PRO A 58 20.14 -15.25 -8.89
CA PRO A 58 21.14 -16.24 -8.48
C PRO A 58 20.79 -16.92 -7.16
N GLU A 59 21.21 -18.17 -6.96
CA GLU A 59 20.99 -18.94 -5.71
C GLU A 59 19.51 -19.17 -5.32
N THR A 60 18.57 -18.99 -6.26
CA THR A 60 17.12 -19.24 -6.03
C THR A 60 16.59 -20.51 -6.72
N ASN A 61 17.47 -21.46 -7.05
CA ASN A 61 17.13 -22.69 -7.78
C ASN A 61 16.37 -22.44 -9.10
N GLN A 62 16.70 -21.35 -9.80
CA GLN A 62 16.07 -20.96 -11.07
C GLN A 62 14.54 -20.81 -10.95
N THR A 63 14.06 -20.34 -9.79
CA THR A 63 12.62 -20.13 -9.57
C THR A 63 12.06 -18.99 -10.41
N ASN A 64 10.76 -19.08 -10.71
CA ASN A 64 10.01 -18.08 -11.47
C ASN A 64 9.38 -17.01 -10.58
N SER A 65 9.38 -17.24 -9.27
CA SER A 65 8.96 -16.28 -8.25
C SER A 65 9.52 -16.65 -6.90
N CYS A 66 9.83 -15.64 -6.10
CA CYS A 66 10.23 -15.82 -4.72
C CYS A 66 10.08 -14.54 -3.92
N GLN A 67 10.10 -14.70 -2.60
CA GLN A 67 10.28 -13.61 -1.66
C GLN A 67 11.63 -13.81 -0.97
N ILE A 68 12.44 -12.76 -0.93
CA ILE A 68 13.67 -12.70 -0.17
C ILE A 68 13.51 -11.61 0.88
N ILE A 69 13.76 -11.96 2.14
CA ILE A 69 13.78 -11.02 3.25
C ILE A 69 15.24 -10.88 3.67
N ILE A 70 15.72 -9.64 3.77
CA ILE A 70 17.04 -9.32 4.30
C ILE A 70 16.81 -8.69 5.67
N PRO A 71 17.02 -9.45 6.77
CA PRO A 71 16.76 -8.94 8.11
C PRO A 71 17.65 -7.74 8.43
N GLN A 72 17.07 -6.73 9.08
CA GLN A 72 17.71 -5.46 9.41
C GLN A 72 19.09 -5.59 10.07
N ASN A 73 19.26 -6.61 10.92
CA ASN A 73 20.50 -6.86 11.65
C ASN A 73 21.67 -7.28 10.73
N GLN A 74 21.39 -7.87 9.57
CA GLN A 74 22.42 -8.26 8.59
C GLN A 74 23.06 -7.05 7.89
N LEU A 75 22.36 -5.91 7.90
CA LEU A 75 22.79 -4.68 7.23
C LEU A 75 22.96 -3.50 8.20
N ASN A 76 22.89 -3.74 9.52
CA ASN A 76 22.93 -2.72 10.56
C ASN A 76 21.87 -1.60 10.34
N ARG A 77 20.65 -2.02 10.01
CA ARG A 77 19.48 -1.18 9.77
C ARG A 77 18.47 -1.28 10.91
N LYS A 78 17.48 -0.40 10.90
CA LYS A 78 16.32 -0.43 11.81
C LYS A 78 15.11 -1.14 11.21
N SER A 79 15.14 -1.41 9.90
CA SER A 79 14.06 -2.03 9.13
C SER A 79 14.61 -3.00 8.10
N ASP A 80 13.85 -4.07 7.87
CA ASP A 80 14.17 -5.10 6.87
C ASP A 80 14.11 -4.54 5.45
N ILE A 81 14.74 -5.27 4.53
CA ILE A 81 14.60 -5.05 3.08
C ILE A 81 13.94 -6.27 2.47
N TYR A 82 12.99 -6.04 1.57
CA TYR A 82 12.26 -7.08 0.88
C TYR A 82 12.61 -7.08 -0.60
N ILE A 83 12.73 -8.27 -1.19
CA ILE A 83 12.80 -8.47 -2.63
C ILE A 83 11.68 -9.42 -3.01
N ASN A 84 10.79 -8.98 -3.89
CA ASN A 84 9.77 -9.84 -4.49
C ASN A 84 10.11 -10.05 -5.96
N LEU A 85 10.28 -11.31 -6.37
CA LEU A 85 10.47 -11.72 -7.75
C LEU A 85 9.16 -12.30 -8.28
N VAL A 86 8.69 -11.75 -9.39
CA VAL A 86 7.63 -12.33 -10.23
C VAL A 86 8.08 -12.36 -11.69
N SER A 87 7.39 -13.10 -12.53
CA SER A 87 7.83 -13.34 -13.90
C SER A 87 6.67 -13.56 -14.85
N PHE A 88 7.02 -13.90 -16.10
CA PHE A 88 6.09 -14.22 -17.17
C PHE A 88 5.09 -15.34 -16.80
N GLN A 89 5.44 -16.23 -15.86
CA GLN A 89 4.51 -17.26 -15.38
C GLN A 89 3.28 -16.67 -14.68
N HIS A 90 3.37 -15.45 -14.17
CA HIS A 90 2.27 -14.71 -13.55
C HIS A 90 1.55 -13.78 -14.54
N GLY A 91 1.95 -13.77 -15.82
CA GLY A 91 1.35 -12.89 -16.84
C GLY A 91 1.71 -11.40 -16.72
N VAL A 92 2.73 -11.05 -15.92
CA VAL A 92 3.12 -9.65 -15.65
C VAL A 92 4.26 -9.13 -16.54
N THR A 93 4.90 -10.01 -17.31
CA THR A 93 6.03 -9.68 -18.20
C THR A 93 5.98 -10.49 -19.50
N LEU A 94 6.80 -10.10 -20.49
CA LEU A 94 7.08 -10.92 -21.66
C LEU A 94 7.76 -12.24 -21.27
N LYS A 95 7.54 -13.30 -22.06
CA LYS A 95 8.14 -14.63 -21.84
C LYS A 95 9.67 -14.52 -21.69
N GLY A 96 10.21 -15.12 -20.63
CA GLY A 96 11.64 -15.09 -20.30
C GLY A 96 12.10 -13.84 -19.53
N LYS A 97 11.19 -12.90 -19.20
CA LYS A 97 11.49 -11.73 -18.39
C LYS A 97 10.97 -11.86 -16.97
N TYR A 98 11.63 -11.20 -16.05
CA TYR A 98 11.30 -11.15 -14.63
C TYR A 98 11.23 -9.71 -14.16
N ILE A 99 10.41 -9.47 -13.14
CA ILE A 99 10.39 -8.23 -12.37
C ILE A 99 10.81 -8.58 -10.95
N ALA A 100 11.91 -7.98 -10.50
CA ALA A 100 12.32 -7.98 -9.10
C ALA A 100 12.06 -6.60 -8.50
N ILE A 101 11.32 -6.53 -7.40
CA ILE A 101 11.04 -5.28 -6.69
C ILE A 101 11.76 -5.31 -5.37
N VAL A 102 12.77 -4.43 -5.21
CA VAL A 102 13.45 -4.20 -3.93
C VAL A 102 12.73 -3.07 -3.20
N SER A 103 12.28 -3.32 -1.96
CA SER A 103 11.60 -2.31 -1.13
C SER A 103 12.22 -2.20 0.26
N ALA A 104 12.38 -0.97 0.74
CA ALA A 104 12.92 -0.67 2.05
C ALA A 104 12.34 0.63 2.63
N THR A 105 12.18 0.70 3.95
CA THR A 105 11.91 1.97 4.64
C THR A 105 13.16 2.84 4.57
N VAL A 106 13.01 4.12 4.22
CA VAL A 106 14.14 5.05 4.11
C VAL A 106 14.64 5.43 5.50
N GLU A 107 15.93 5.22 5.75
CA GLU A 107 16.58 5.53 7.04
C GLU A 107 17.63 6.67 6.94
N THR A 108 18.05 7.03 5.72
CA THR A 108 19.13 7.98 5.48
C THR A 108 18.76 9.02 4.42
N ASN A 109 19.61 10.04 4.27
CA ASN A 109 19.49 11.04 3.20
C ASN A 109 19.95 10.52 1.83
N ASN A 110 20.42 9.26 1.73
CA ASN A 110 20.79 8.64 0.47
C ASN A 110 20.09 7.27 0.31
N PRO A 111 18.78 7.26 -0.04
CA PRO A 111 17.98 6.03 -0.07
C PRO A 111 18.47 5.02 -1.10
N ILE A 112 19.09 5.47 -2.20
CA ILE A 112 19.61 4.58 -3.25
C ILE A 112 20.74 3.71 -2.69
N LYS A 113 21.59 4.28 -1.81
CA LYS A 113 22.69 3.55 -1.19
C LYS A 113 22.19 2.43 -0.26
N GLU A 114 21.03 2.60 0.35
CA GLU A 114 20.43 1.63 1.26
C GLU A 114 20.08 0.31 0.56
N ILE A 115 19.85 0.34 -0.76
CA ILE A 115 19.45 -0.81 -1.56
C ILE A 115 20.56 -1.37 -2.46
N GLU A 116 21.79 -0.84 -2.39
CA GLU A 116 22.92 -1.30 -3.24
C GLU A 116 23.21 -2.80 -3.06
N LYS A 117 23.41 -3.25 -1.81
CA LYS A 117 23.67 -4.68 -1.51
C LYS A 117 22.51 -5.59 -1.95
N PRO A 118 21.23 -5.27 -1.67
CA PRO A 118 20.11 -6.03 -2.22
C PRO A 118 20.10 -6.11 -3.76
N LEU A 119 20.50 -5.05 -4.47
CA LEU A 119 20.53 -5.04 -5.93
C LEU A 119 21.63 -5.96 -6.49
N GLU A 120 22.77 -6.07 -5.81
CA GLU A 120 23.84 -7.01 -6.18
C GLU A 120 23.37 -8.46 -6.18
N LEU A 121 22.41 -8.82 -5.30
CA LEU A 121 21.83 -10.16 -5.25
C LEU A 121 21.04 -10.52 -6.51
N LEU A 122 20.56 -9.54 -7.28
CA LEU A 122 19.72 -9.76 -8.46
C LEU A 122 20.50 -10.26 -9.69
N GLY A 123 21.84 -10.17 -9.67
CA GLY A 123 22.68 -10.45 -10.83
C GLY A 123 22.56 -9.36 -11.90
N THR A 124 22.49 -9.75 -13.18
CA THR A 124 22.40 -8.80 -14.29
C THR A 124 21.02 -8.16 -14.39
N ILE A 125 20.95 -6.86 -14.09
CA ILE A 125 19.76 -6.03 -14.24
C ILE A 125 19.79 -5.38 -15.63
N GLU A 126 18.72 -5.52 -16.41
CA GLU A 126 18.60 -4.85 -17.71
C GLU A 126 18.25 -3.38 -17.54
N GLU A 127 17.21 -3.12 -16.74
CA GLU A 127 16.69 -1.78 -16.52
C GLU A 127 16.20 -1.66 -15.07
N LYS A 128 16.30 -0.48 -14.48
CA LYS A 128 15.80 -0.21 -13.12
C LYS A 128 15.04 1.11 -13.02
N PHE A 129 13.97 1.10 -12.24
CA PHE A 129 13.11 2.24 -11.99
C PHE A 129 13.00 2.45 -10.48
N VAL A 130 13.53 3.58 -10.01
CA VAL A 130 13.54 3.92 -8.57
C VAL A 130 12.43 4.91 -8.28
N LYS A 131 11.59 4.61 -7.28
CA LYS A 131 10.58 5.51 -6.75
C LYS A 131 10.70 5.59 -5.23
N ILE A 132 10.82 6.81 -4.71
CA ILE A 132 10.70 7.09 -3.28
C ILE A 132 9.30 7.66 -3.05
N SER A 133 8.57 7.11 -2.09
CA SER A 133 7.20 7.54 -1.77
C SER A 133 7.08 7.87 -0.29
N ASP A 134 6.39 8.97 0.01
CA ASP A 134 6.04 9.32 1.38
C ASP A 134 4.99 8.36 1.93
N LEU A 135 5.12 8.02 3.21
CA LEU A 135 4.15 7.20 3.94
C LEU A 135 3.30 8.10 4.82
N TYR A 136 1.99 8.02 4.66
CA TYR A 136 0.99 8.76 5.44
C TYR A 136 0.06 7.81 6.18
N VAL A 137 -0.38 8.23 7.35
CA VAL A 137 -1.46 7.60 8.12
C VAL A 137 -2.50 8.65 8.50
N SER A 138 -3.73 8.22 8.71
CA SER A 138 -4.77 9.09 9.28
C SER A 138 -4.35 9.60 10.67
N THR A 139 -4.68 10.86 10.97
CA THR A 139 -4.49 11.44 12.30
C THR A 139 -5.58 11.03 13.29
N SER A 140 -6.71 10.51 12.80
CA SER A 140 -7.84 10.07 13.63
C SER A 140 -8.42 8.75 13.14
N LYS A 141 -8.67 7.84 14.08
CA LYS A 141 -9.37 6.57 13.83
C LYS A 141 -10.90 6.74 13.76
N LYS A 142 -11.43 7.77 14.43
CA LYS A 142 -12.85 8.13 14.43
C LYS A 142 -12.99 9.59 13.99
N PRO A 143 -12.92 9.86 12.68
CA PRO A 143 -12.97 11.21 12.15
C PRO A 143 -14.34 11.84 12.42
N ALA A 144 -14.37 13.04 12.98
CA ALA A 144 -15.62 13.75 13.27
C ALA A 144 -16.39 14.18 12.01
N ASP A 145 -15.70 14.27 10.88
CA ASP A 145 -16.22 14.68 9.58
C ASP A 145 -16.61 13.49 8.66
N ASN A 146 -16.58 12.26 9.18
CA ASN A 146 -16.92 11.03 8.44
C ASN A 146 -16.03 10.74 7.20
N ILE A 147 -14.81 11.28 7.16
CA ILE A 147 -13.82 10.98 6.12
C ILE A 147 -12.77 10.02 6.68
N PHE A 148 -12.82 8.76 6.27
CA PHE A 148 -11.95 7.69 6.70
C PHE A 148 -10.81 7.53 5.70
N VAL A 149 -9.57 7.68 6.17
CA VAL A 149 -8.39 7.69 5.31
C VAL A 149 -7.57 6.42 5.53
N THR A 150 -7.28 5.69 4.46
CA THR A 150 -6.40 4.52 4.52
C THR A 150 -4.95 4.92 4.76
N SER A 151 -4.17 4.00 5.33
CA SER A 151 -2.72 4.15 5.48
C SER A 151 -2.01 3.90 4.15
N SER A 152 -0.87 4.56 3.95
CA SER A 152 0.00 4.28 2.79
C SER A 152 0.62 2.88 2.91
N TYR A 153 0.75 2.19 1.79
CA TYR A 153 1.43 0.89 1.74
C TYR A 153 2.90 1.01 2.16
N ASP A 154 3.27 0.25 3.19
CA ASP A 154 4.63 0.18 3.73
C ASP A 154 5.59 -0.61 2.82
N ALA A 155 6.80 -0.86 3.32
CA ALA A 155 7.85 -1.54 2.56
C ALA A 155 7.64 -3.05 2.41
N THR A 156 6.71 -3.65 3.17
CA THR A 156 6.55 -5.11 3.21
C THR A 156 6.08 -5.64 1.86
N SER A 157 6.39 -6.91 1.60
CA SER A 157 6.06 -7.60 0.34
C SER A 157 4.76 -8.42 0.43
N HIS A 158 4.04 -8.32 1.54
CA HIS A 158 2.81 -9.04 1.83
C HIS A 158 1.73 -8.10 2.38
N PHE A 159 0.48 -8.56 2.45
CA PHE A 159 -0.67 -7.69 2.70
C PHE A 159 -1.11 -7.55 4.17
N GLU A 160 -0.43 -8.17 5.13
CA GLU A 160 -0.90 -8.19 6.52
C GLU A 160 -1.19 -6.80 7.11
N THR A 161 -0.28 -5.84 6.94
CA THR A 161 -0.45 -4.48 7.47
C THR A 161 -1.59 -3.72 6.77
N ALA A 162 -1.73 -3.90 5.44
CA ALA A 162 -2.84 -3.35 4.67
C ALA A 162 -4.19 -3.95 5.10
N THR A 163 -4.25 -5.26 5.31
CA THR A 163 -5.46 -5.94 5.80
C THR A 163 -5.84 -5.44 7.19
N ASN A 164 -4.87 -5.28 8.09
CA ASN A 164 -5.13 -4.74 9.43
C ASN A 164 -5.67 -3.30 9.40
N ASP A 165 -5.19 -2.46 8.48
CA ASP A 165 -5.71 -1.11 8.26
C ASP A 165 -7.18 -1.14 7.80
N LEU A 166 -7.50 -2.00 6.82
CA LEU A 166 -8.87 -2.18 6.33
C LEU A 166 -9.83 -2.68 7.43
N LEU A 167 -9.42 -3.69 8.21
CA LEU A 167 -10.24 -4.22 9.31
C LEU A 167 -10.49 -3.18 10.40
N GLN A 168 -9.48 -2.33 10.68
CA GLN A 168 -9.65 -1.22 11.61
C GLN A 168 -10.62 -0.16 11.07
N ILE A 169 -10.52 0.18 9.79
CA ILE A 169 -11.45 1.13 9.16
C ILE A 169 -12.88 0.57 9.18
N TRP A 170 -13.06 -0.72 8.88
CA TRP A 170 -14.35 -1.41 9.00
C TRP A 170 -14.95 -1.28 10.41
N GLU A 171 -14.17 -1.61 11.44
CA GLU A 171 -14.63 -1.53 12.83
C GLU A 171 -14.98 -0.09 13.24
N ASN A 172 -14.25 0.91 12.73
CA ASN A 172 -14.56 2.31 13.00
C ASN A 172 -15.81 2.81 12.26
N LEU A 173 -16.10 2.28 11.07
CA LEU A 173 -17.27 2.62 10.26
C LEU A 173 -18.55 2.04 10.85
N TRP A 174 -18.50 0.76 11.21
CA TRP A 174 -19.68 -0.03 11.56
C TRP A 174 -19.83 -0.29 13.06
N GLY A 175 -18.84 0.08 13.87
CA GLY A 175 -18.86 -0.11 15.32
C GLY A 175 -18.67 -1.57 15.77
N GLN A 176 -18.41 -2.49 14.84
CA GLN A 176 -18.22 -3.91 15.09
C GLN A 176 -17.13 -4.51 14.20
N LYS A 177 -16.50 -5.58 14.67
CA LYS A 177 -15.51 -6.31 13.89
C LYS A 177 -16.16 -7.01 12.70
N LEU A 178 -15.43 -7.11 11.59
CA LEU A 178 -15.86 -7.90 10.43
C LEU A 178 -15.99 -9.37 10.84
N ASN A 179 -17.19 -9.91 10.69
CA ASN A 179 -17.43 -11.34 10.83
C ASN A 179 -17.27 -12.02 9.47
N PHE A 180 -16.29 -12.90 9.34
CA PHE A 180 -16.00 -13.59 8.08
C PHE A 180 -17.01 -14.70 7.76
N ASP A 181 -17.72 -15.21 8.77
CA ASP A 181 -18.73 -16.25 8.56
C ASP A 181 -19.95 -15.70 7.81
N ASP A 182 -20.29 -14.42 8.05
CA ASP A 182 -21.41 -13.73 7.41
C ASP A 182 -21.12 -13.34 5.94
N LEU A 183 -19.87 -13.42 5.48
CA LEU A 183 -19.50 -13.14 4.09
C LEU A 183 -19.88 -14.30 3.15
N ASN A 184 -19.99 -15.52 3.68
CA ASN A 184 -20.33 -16.70 2.88
C ASN A 184 -21.84 -16.88 2.67
N THR A 185 -22.68 -16.16 3.42
CA THR A 185 -24.14 -16.24 3.34
C THR A 185 -24.77 -15.22 2.39
N ASN A 186 -24.06 -14.14 2.05
CA ASN A 186 -24.55 -13.04 1.21
C ASN A 186 -23.97 -13.04 -0.23
N ALA A 187 -23.50 -14.19 -0.72
CA ALA A 187 -23.03 -14.32 -2.11
C ALA A 187 -24.14 -14.07 -3.16
N ASP A 188 -25.40 -14.01 -2.73
CA ASP A 188 -26.56 -13.59 -3.51
C ASP A 188 -26.90 -12.10 -3.28
N GLY A 189 -25.91 -11.21 -3.44
CA GLY A 189 -26.12 -9.84 -3.92
C GLY A 189 -26.84 -8.81 -3.05
N GLU A 190 -27.29 -9.10 -1.83
CA GLU A 190 -27.80 -8.07 -0.91
C GLU A 190 -26.71 -7.60 0.06
N ALA A 191 -26.46 -6.28 0.06
CA ALA A 191 -25.58 -5.66 1.03
C ALA A 191 -26.15 -5.87 2.44
N PRO A 192 -25.34 -6.23 3.44
CA PRO A 192 -25.84 -6.40 4.79
C PRO A 192 -26.43 -5.09 5.32
N ASP A 193 -27.67 -5.18 5.79
CA ASP A 193 -28.43 -4.04 6.33
C ASP A 193 -27.91 -3.73 7.73
N PHE A 194 -27.02 -2.74 7.83
CA PHE A 194 -26.49 -2.23 9.09
C PHE A 194 -27.22 -0.95 9.49
N ASN A 195 -28.50 -1.10 9.87
CA ASN A 195 -29.27 -0.05 10.55
C ASN A 195 -28.88 0.05 12.03
#